data_AF-A0A7V4MQ46-F1
#
_entry.id   AF-A0A7V4MQ46-F1
#
_cell.length_a   1.000
_cell.length_b   1.000
_cell.length_c   1.000
_cell.angle_alpha   90.00
_cell.angle_beta   90.00
_cell.angle_gamma   90.00
#
_symmetry.space_group_name_H-M   'P 1'
#
loop_
_entity.id
_entity.type
_entity.pdbx_description
1 polymer ?
#
loop_
_entity_poly.entity_id
_entity_poly.type
_entity_poly.pdbx_seq_one_letter_code
_entity_poly.pdbx_strand_id
1 'polypeptide(L)'
;MAARKKWYSEGLRFSCTGCGYCCSGQPGYVYVNDDEIAQISQYLGMDASEFLSRFTRETHRERSLVERPNGDCVFLDPVLRSCRIYPIRPRQCKSFPFWNSNLRRPKDWD
;
A
#
# COMPACT_ATOMS: atom_id res chain seq x y z
N MET A 1 22.01 -14.73 25.47
CA MET A 1 20.61 -15.11 25.18
C MET A 1 20.46 -15.21 23.67
N ALA A 2 20.21 -16.39 23.11
CA ALA A 2 20.03 -16.55 21.67
C ALA A 2 18.68 -15.94 21.25
N ALA A 3 18.70 -14.98 20.33
CA ALA A 3 17.48 -14.42 19.75
C ALA A 3 16.68 -15.55 19.10
N ARG A 4 15.40 -15.69 19.48
CA ARG A 4 14.52 -16.74 18.94
C ARG A 4 14.40 -16.54 17.43
N LYS A 5 14.91 -17.49 16.64
CA LYS A 5 14.92 -17.43 15.18
C LYS A 5 13.47 -17.30 14.68
N LYS A 6 13.18 -16.24 13.91
CA LYS A 6 11.86 -16.05 13.28
C LYS A 6 11.61 -17.20 12.28
N TRP A 7 10.37 -17.66 12.15
CA TRP A 7 10.05 -18.81 11.29
C TRP A 7 10.39 -18.57 9.81
N TYR A 8 10.28 -17.33 9.36
CA TYR A 8 10.63 -16.87 8.00
C TYR A 8 12.12 -16.54 7.81
N SER A 9 12.97 -16.95 8.75
CA SER A 9 14.42 -16.66 8.72
C SER A 9 15.17 -17.26 7.52
N GLU A 10 14.58 -18.26 6.85
CA GLU A 10 15.13 -18.87 5.63
C GLU A 10 14.58 -18.21 4.35
N GLY A 11 13.86 -17.09 4.51
CA GLY A 11 13.25 -16.35 3.43
C GLY A 11 11.81 -16.79 3.17
N LEU A 12 11.09 -15.93 2.43
CA LEU A 12 9.73 -16.17 1.99
C LEU A 12 9.68 -16.07 0.47
N ARG A 13 9.04 -17.04 -0.17
CA ARG A 13 8.85 -17.02 -1.62
C ARG A 13 7.64 -16.16 -1.95
N PHE A 14 7.86 -14.94 -2.43
CA PHE A 14 6.80 -14.06 -2.91
C PHE A 14 7.27 -13.24 -4.11
N SER A 15 6.41 -13.15 -5.10
CA SER A 15 6.54 -12.23 -6.23
C SER A 15 5.19 -11.53 -6.43
N CYS A 16 5.20 -10.20 -6.47
CA CYS A 16 3.97 -9.45 -6.73
C CYS A 16 3.54 -9.69 -8.18
N THR A 17 2.37 -10.28 -8.37
CA THR A 17 1.79 -10.55 -9.71
C THR A 17 1.00 -9.37 -10.27
N GLY A 18 0.92 -8.25 -9.54
CA GLY A 18 0.12 -7.10 -9.94
C GLY A 18 -1.40 -7.33 -9.86
N CYS A 19 -1.85 -8.37 -9.14
CA CYS A 19 -3.26 -8.78 -9.06
C CYS A 19 -4.23 -7.76 -8.45
N GLY A 20 -3.73 -6.64 -7.89
CA GLY A 20 -4.54 -5.59 -7.28
C GLY A 20 -5.25 -5.96 -5.98
N TYR A 21 -5.09 -7.20 -5.50
CA TYR A 21 -5.80 -7.70 -4.31
C TYR A 21 -5.48 -6.87 -3.06
N CYS A 22 -4.23 -6.43 -2.92
CA CYS A 22 -3.80 -5.56 -1.82
C CYS A 22 -4.41 -4.16 -1.84
N CYS A 23 -5.00 -3.75 -2.97
CA CYS A 23 -5.62 -2.45 -3.17
C CYS A 23 -7.15 -2.52 -3.20
N SER A 24 -7.76 -3.69 -2.96
CA SER A 24 -9.18 -3.90 -3.23
C SER A 24 -10.00 -4.45 -2.07
N GLY A 25 -11.25 -4.01 -2.00
CA GLY A 25 -12.32 -4.67 -1.25
C GLY A 25 -12.25 -4.60 0.28
N GLN A 26 -11.21 -4.00 0.87
CA GLN A 26 -11.12 -3.79 2.31
C GLN A 26 -10.68 -2.35 2.60
N PRO A 27 -11.46 -1.60 3.41
CA PRO A 27 -11.01 -0.31 3.88
C PRO A 27 -9.76 -0.48 4.76
N GLY A 28 -8.78 0.38 4.54
CA GLY A 28 -7.50 0.42 5.23
C GLY A 28 -6.89 1.81 5.20
N TYR A 29 -5.71 1.92 5.80
CA TYR A 29 -4.94 3.15 5.77
C TYR A 29 -3.71 2.93 4.90
N VAL A 30 -3.58 3.73 3.86
CA VAL A 30 -2.34 3.85 3.10
C VAL A 30 -1.78 5.22 3.42
N TYR A 31 -0.98 5.27 4.50
CA TYR A 31 -0.34 6.50 4.92
C TYR A 31 0.70 6.93 3.89
N VAL A 32 0.70 8.23 3.61
CA VAL A 32 1.64 8.88 2.70
C VAL A 32 2.30 10.05 3.39
N ASN A 33 3.62 10.18 3.21
CA ASN A 33 4.38 11.34 3.67
C ASN A 33 4.55 12.39 2.55
N ASP A 34 5.14 13.54 2.89
CA ASP A 34 5.29 14.65 1.95
C ASP A 34 6.18 14.28 0.74
N ASP A 35 7.22 13.46 0.93
CA ASP A 35 8.07 12.97 -0.17
C ASP A 35 7.31 12.06 -1.13
N GLU A 36 6.42 11.20 -0.62
CA GLU A 36 5.58 10.32 -1.41
C GLU A 36 4.50 11.11 -2.13
N ILE A 37 3.90 12.10 -1.47
CA ILE A 37 2.95 13.03 -2.10
C ILE A 37 3.60 13.74 -3.29
N ALA A 38 4.80 14.29 -3.10
CA ALA A 38 5.52 14.99 -4.17
C ALA A 38 5.87 14.06 -5.36
N GLN A 39 6.32 12.83 -5.08
CA GLN A 39 6.62 11.84 -6.13
C GLN A 39 5.37 11.40 -6.89
N ILE A 40 4.27 11.13 -6.19
CA ILE A 40 3.03 10.68 -6.82
C ILE A 40 2.41 11.84 -7.61
N SER A 41 2.37 13.05 -7.08
CA SER A 41 1.82 14.21 -7.78
C SER A 41 2.61 14.51 -9.06
N GLN A 42 3.94 14.48 -8.98
CA GLN A 42 4.81 14.65 -10.15
C GLN A 42 4.58 13.55 -11.20
N TYR A 43 4.45 12.29 -10.78
CA TYR A 43 4.16 11.18 -11.69
C TYR A 43 2.79 11.33 -12.38
N LEU A 44 1.81 11.87 -11.68
CA LEU A 44 0.47 12.14 -12.21
C LEU A 44 0.38 13.44 -13.01
N GLY A 45 1.46 14.23 -13.06
CA GLY A 45 1.50 15.52 -13.77
C GLY A 45 0.60 16.59 -13.14
N MET A 46 0.44 16.57 -11.82
CA MET A 46 -0.42 17.50 -11.08
C MET A 46 0.30 18.14 -9.90
N ASP A 47 -0.28 19.22 -9.39
CA ASP A 47 0.24 19.90 -8.22
C ASP A 47 0.05 19.08 -6.93
N ALA A 48 0.95 19.24 -5.97
CA ALA A 48 0.87 18.55 -4.68
C ALA A 48 -0.37 18.96 -3.88
N SER A 49 -0.79 20.23 -3.94
CA SER A 49 -2.01 20.70 -3.27
C SER A 49 -3.27 20.09 -3.89
N GLU A 50 -3.31 19.97 -5.22
CA GLU A 50 -4.37 19.26 -5.92
C GLU A 50 -4.39 17.78 -5.51
N PHE A 51 -3.21 17.14 -5.44
CA PHE A 51 -3.10 15.76 -5.00
C PHE A 51 -3.65 15.56 -3.60
N LEU A 52 -3.26 16.42 -2.66
CA LEU A 52 -3.72 16.38 -1.27
C LEU A 52 -5.23 16.45 -1.18
N SER A 53 -5.85 17.42 -1.87
CA SER A 53 -7.31 17.60 -1.84
C SER A 53 -8.08 16.44 -2.48
N ARG A 54 -7.56 15.84 -3.55
CA ARG A 54 -8.29 14.84 -4.36
C ARG A 54 -8.06 13.41 -3.92
N PHE A 55 -6.85 13.10 -3.46
CA PHE A 55 -6.40 11.73 -3.27
C PHE A 55 -6.05 11.38 -1.82
N THR A 56 -6.07 12.35 -0.90
CA THR A 56 -5.77 12.10 0.52
C THR A 56 -6.91 12.51 1.44
N ARG A 57 -6.95 11.89 2.62
CA ARG A 57 -7.78 12.25 3.77
C ARG A 57 -6.90 12.39 5.00
N GLU A 58 -7.24 13.34 5.86
CA GLU A 58 -6.64 13.42 7.19
C GLU A 58 -7.21 12.34 8.10
N THR A 59 -6.35 11.73 8.91
CA THR A 59 -6.75 10.78 9.95
C THR A 59 -6.22 11.25 11.30
N HIS A 60 -6.61 10.58 12.39
CA HIS A 60 -6.09 10.91 13.73
C HIS A 60 -4.57 10.77 13.89
N ARG A 61 -3.88 10.12 12.93
CA ARG A 61 -2.42 9.92 12.98
C ARG A 61 -1.71 10.71 11.88
N GLU A 62 -2.02 10.37 10.64
CA GLU A 62 -1.30 10.85 9.45
C GLU A 62 -2.26 11.00 8.26
N ARG A 63 -1.77 11.53 7.14
CA ARG A 63 -2.54 11.55 5.89
C ARG A 63 -2.55 10.18 5.25
N SER A 64 -3.74 9.74 4.84
CA SER A 64 -3.95 8.48 4.14
C SER A 64 -4.51 8.75 2.76
N LEU A 65 -4.22 7.88 1.80
CA LEU A 65 -4.95 7.86 0.54
C LEU A 65 -6.44 7.60 0.79
N VAL A 66 -7.28 8.16 -0.08
CA VAL A 66 -8.72 7.93 -0.09
C VAL A 66 -9.08 6.62 -0.78
N GLU A 67 -10.28 6.16 -0.48
CA GLU A 67 -10.87 4.93 -0.98
C GLU A 67 -12.14 5.27 -1.74
N ARG A 68 -12.47 4.45 -2.72
CA ARG A 68 -13.76 4.48 -3.39
C ARG A 68 -14.84 3.91 -2.45
N PRO A 69 -16.14 4.15 -2.72
CA PRO A 69 -17.23 3.62 -1.89
C PRO A 69 -17.24 2.09 -1.73
N ASN A 70 -16.64 1.36 -2.66
CA ASN A 70 -16.49 -0.10 -2.61
C ASN A 70 -15.27 -0.57 -1.79
N GLY A 71 -14.54 0.35 -1.14
CA GLY A 71 -13.33 0.05 -0.37
C GLY A 71 -12.07 -0.12 -1.21
N ASP A 72 -12.13 0.09 -2.54
CA ASP A 72 -10.93 0.04 -3.37
C ASP A 72 -10.09 1.31 -3.21
N CYS A 73 -8.76 1.15 -3.25
CA CYS A 73 -7.85 2.28 -3.31
C CYS A 73 -8.16 3.15 -4.55
N VAL A 74 -8.06 4.48 -4.40
CA VAL A 74 -8.29 5.44 -5.49
C VAL A 74 -7.39 5.20 -6.72
N PHE A 75 -6.20 4.60 -6.54
CA PHE A 75 -5.28 4.27 -7.62
C PHE A 75 -5.46 2.88 -8.23
N LEU A 76 -6.39 2.06 -7.73
CA LEU A 76 -6.74 0.82 -8.39
C LEU A 76 -7.49 1.11 -9.70
N ASP A 77 -7.01 0.52 -10.79
CA ASP A 77 -7.73 0.50 -12.05
C ASP A 77 -8.93 -0.47 -11.94
N PRO A 78 -10.17 -0.01 -12.12
CA PRO A 78 -11.36 -0.85 -11.93
C PRO A 78 -11.52 -1.92 -13.02
N VAL A 79 -10.90 -1.74 -14.20
CA VAL A 79 -11.01 -2.66 -15.34
C VAL A 79 -9.84 -3.63 -15.33
N LEU A 80 -8.62 -3.12 -15.30
CA LEU A 80 -7.40 -3.92 -15.34
C LEU A 80 -7.04 -4.54 -13.99
N ARG A 81 -7.70 -4.12 -12.91
CA ARG A 81 -7.44 -4.57 -11.52
C ARG A 81 -5.96 -4.43 -11.14
N SER A 82 -5.31 -3.39 -11.65
CA SER A 82 -3.89 -3.09 -11.42
C SER A 82 -3.69 -1.69 -10.84
N CYS A 83 -2.58 -1.48 -10.13
CA CYS A 83 -2.29 -0.18 -9.53
C CYS A 83 -1.78 0.80 -10.60
N ARG A 84 -2.48 1.91 -10.82
CA ARG A 84 -2.11 2.94 -11.81
C ARG A 84 -0.79 3.66 -11.49
N ILE A 85 -0.38 3.61 -10.23
CA ILE A 85 0.87 4.22 -9.75
C ILE A 85 1.91 3.17 -9.33
N TYR A 86 1.85 1.97 -9.92
CA TYR A 86 2.70 0.83 -9.53
C TYR A 86 4.20 1.14 -9.36
N PRO A 87 4.86 1.92 -10.26
CA PRO A 87 6.29 2.21 -10.16
C PRO A 87 6.64 3.08 -8.94
N ILE A 88 5.72 3.96 -8.54
CA ILE A 88 5.93 4.98 -7.51
C ILE A 88 5.09 4.74 -6.25
N ARG A 89 4.65 3.49 -6.04
CA ARG A 89 3.85 3.07 -4.88
C ARG A 89 4.45 3.58 -3.55
N PRO A 90 3.59 3.96 -2.58
CA PRO A 90 4.00 4.26 -1.22
C PRO A 90 4.75 3.09 -0.57
N ARG A 91 5.60 3.37 0.42
CA ARG A 91 6.37 2.39 1.19
C ARG A 91 5.49 1.30 1.80
N GLN A 92 4.30 1.66 2.27
CA GLN A 92 3.33 0.68 2.78
C GLN A 92 2.89 -0.31 1.69
N CYS A 93 2.56 0.19 0.50
CA CYS A 93 2.20 -0.66 -0.64
C CYS A 93 3.38 -1.48 -1.17
N LYS A 94 4.61 -0.98 -1.09
CA LYS A 94 5.84 -1.70 -1.49
C LYS A 94 6.21 -2.82 -0.52
N SER A 95 5.92 -2.65 0.77
CA SER A 95 6.24 -3.62 1.82
C SER A 95 5.19 -4.71 2.00
N PHE A 96 4.00 -4.56 1.43
CA PHE A 96 2.99 -5.61 1.42
C PHE A 96 3.47 -6.81 0.55
N PRO A 97 3.28 -8.07 0.98
CA PRO A 97 2.55 -8.57 2.15
C PRO A 97 3.41 -8.80 3.40
N PHE A 98 4.65 -8.33 3.46
CA PHE A 98 5.61 -8.62 4.54
C PHE A 98 5.34 -7.86 5.86
N TRP A 99 4.10 -7.41 6.08
CA TRP A 99 3.72 -6.73 7.32
C TRP A 99 3.71 -7.71 8.49
N ASN A 100 4.05 -7.23 9.69
CA ASN A 100 4.13 -8.06 10.91
C ASN A 100 2.83 -8.86 11.18
N SER A 101 1.67 -8.33 10.77
CA SER A 101 0.38 -9.02 10.88
C SER A 101 0.34 -10.31 10.07
N ASN A 102 0.88 -10.29 8.84
CA ASN A 102 0.87 -11.40 7.90
C ASN A 102 2.00 -12.40 8.22
N LEU A 103 3.06 -11.93 8.89
CA LEU A 103 4.19 -12.77 9.30
C LEU A 103 4.03 -13.37 10.71
N ARG A 104 2.86 -13.19 11.35
CA ARG A 104 2.65 -13.53 12.76
C ARG A 104 2.70 -15.03 13.01
N ARG A 105 2.12 -15.84 12.12
CA ARG A 105 2.14 -17.31 12.19
C ARG A 105 2.44 -17.87 10.79
N PRO A 106 3.14 -19.02 10.68
CA PRO A 106 3.38 -19.65 9.38
C PRO A 106 2.11 -19.84 8.55
N LYS A 107 1.02 -20.27 9.22
CA LYS A 107 -0.31 -20.43 8.61
C LYS A 107 -0.96 -19.15 8.06
N ASP A 108 -0.46 -17.97 8.43
CA ASP A 108 -0.95 -16.69 7.91
C ASP A 108 -0.27 -16.37 6.54
N TRP A 109 0.68 -17.23 6.11
CA TRP A 109 1.45 -17.15 4.86
C TRP A 109 1.25 -18.35 3.91
N ASP A 110 0.60 -19.42 4.37
CA ASP A 110 0.20 -20.58 3.54
C ASP A 110 -1.05 -20.25 2.70
#